data_AF-A0A939W3F9-F1
#
_entry.id   AF-A0A939W3F9-F1
#
_cell.length_a   1.000
_cell.length_b   1.000
_cell.length_c   1.000
_cell.angle_alpha   90.00
_cell.angle_beta   90.00
_cell.angle_gamma   90.00
#
_symmetry.space_group_name_H-M   'P 1'
#
loop_
_entity.id
_entity.type
_entity.pdbx_description
1 polymer ?
#
loop_
_entity_poly.entity_id
_entity_poly.type
_entity_poly.pdbx_seq_one_letter_code
_entity_poly.pdbx_strand_id
1 'polypeptide(L)'
;MKFKSKLLITITAVCLFLCNLFSEDFRSYLSYRYFYDAVYGKDFEWVKNHLKAGYDPEKCKGEAGWVDSIPLKVVVETLHSYIIDGQNSDTMIVDLLIQYGADVNRLPYVWDRIYRYNDESLKFLERWFKNNHKDDGILYEGAVKEKEEREWVAKINRVIEKLLLAGADPNMKGHPFPFGTSLQLLFFTDKKAFKYFNSKEATTPLYEAIKKGMKWESQVDLLLKYGATLDESCLEAAKLSGDEDMIKKIEKLCQEK
;
A
#
# COMPACT_ATOMS: atom_id res chain seq x y z
N MET A 1 31.32 57.93 -6.73
CA MET A 1 30.24 57.44 -5.84
C MET A 1 29.09 56.69 -6.54
N LYS A 2 28.70 57.00 -7.79
CA LYS A 2 27.56 56.37 -8.49
C LYS A 2 27.73 54.89 -8.90
N PHE A 3 28.97 54.38 -9.02
CA PHE A 3 29.23 53.01 -9.47
C PHE A 3 28.96 51.95 -8.39
N LYS A 4 29.22 52.28 -7.11
CA LYS A 4 28.98 51.37 -5.97
C LYS A 4 27.49 51.13 -5.73
N SER A 5 26.63 52.12 -6.00
CA SER A 5 25.18 51.97 -5.78
C SER A 5 24.53 51.07 -6.84
N LYS A 6 24.96 51.14 -8.11
CA LYS A 6 24.47 50.24 -9.16
C LYS A 6 24.90 48.80 -8.91
N LEU A 7 26.15 48.56 -8.51
CA LEU A 7 26.64 47.22 -8.19
C LEU A 7 25.89 46.60 -7.01
N LEU A 8 25.60 47.38 -5.96
CA LEU A 8 24.85 46.91 -4.80
C LEU A 8 23.40 46.55 -5.18
N ILE A 9 22.72 47.39 -5.97
CA ILE A 9 21.36 47.14 -6.45
C ILE A 9 21.31 45.86 -7.31
N THR A 10 22.29 45.66 -8.21
CA THR A 10 22.35 44.47 -9.05
C THR A 10 22.60 43.20 -8.22
N ILE A 11 23.48 43.25 -7.21
CA ILE A 11 23.73 42.11 -6.31
C ILE A 11 22.48 41.79 -5.50
N THR A 12 21.78 42.79 -4.95
CA THR A 12 20.54 42.57 -4.19
C THR A 12 19.43 41.99 -5.07
N ALA A 13 19.29 42.47 -6.31
CA ALA A 13 18.31 41.94 -7.26
C ALA A 13 18.62 40.49 -7.66
N VAL A 14 19.90 40.15 -7.88
CA VAL A 14 20.33 38.77 -8.16
C VAL A 14 20.12 37.87 -6.94
N CYS A 15 20.43 38.33 -5.72
CA CYS A 15 20.15 37.57 -4.50
C CYS A 15 18.65 37.34 -4.29
N LEU A 16 17.80 38.34 -4.49
CA LEU A 16 16.34 38.19 -4.39
C LEU A 16 15.79 37.27 -5.48
N PHE A 17 16.31 37.35 -6.70
CA PHE A 17 15.95 36.47 -7.80
C PHE A 17 16.36 35.01 -7.53
N LEU A 18 17.58 34.78 -7.03
CA LEU A 18 18.05 33.45 -6.63
C LEU A 18 17.29 32.93 -5.41
N CYS A 19 16.97 33.77 -4.42
CA CYS A 19 16.11 33.37 -3.30
C CYS A 19 14.69 33.01 -3.76
N ASN A 20 14.13 33.66 -4.77
CA ASN A 20 12.83 33.28 -5.34
C ASN A 20 12.91 32.00 -6.17
N LEU A 21 13.95 31.84 -7.01
CA LEU A 21 14.20 30.63 -7.81
C LEU A 21 14.47 29.39 -6.97
N PHE A 22 15.17 29.52 -5.84
CA PHE A 22 15.44 28.40 -4.94
C PHE A 22 14.41 28.24 -3.83
N SER A 23 13.47 29.18 -3.61
CA SER A 23 12.51 29.05 -2.51
C SER A 23 11.25 28.31 -2.90
N GLU A 24 10.66 28.51 -4.07
CA GLU A 24 9.39 27.84 -4.41
C GLU A 24 9.60 26.36 -4.70
N ASP A 25 10.58 25.99 -5.53
CA ASP A 25 10.85 24.60 -5.88
C ASP A 25 11.41 23.79 -4.70
N PHE A 26 12.28 24.38 -3.88
CA PHE A 26 12.80 23.69 -2.68
C PHE A 26 11.76 23.61 -1.55
N ARG A 27 10.93 24.64 -1.37
CA ARG A 27 9.80 24.56 -0.41
C ARG A 27 8.80 23.53 -0.87
N SER A 28 8.40 23.54 -2.15
CA SER A 28 7.54 22.53 -2.76
C SER A 28 8.14 21.12 -2.61
N TYR A 29 9.45 20.97 -2.88
CA TYR A 29 10.17 19.71 -2.70
C TYR A 29 10.10 19.17 -1.26
N LEU A 30 10.44 20.02 -0.27
CA LEU A 30 10.36 19.64 1.14
C LEU A 30 8.91 19.36 1.55
N SER A 31 7.96 20.08 0.98
CA SER A 31 6.56 20.00 1.36
C SER A 31 5.89 18.71 0.86
N TYR A 32 6.20 18.22 -0.35
CA TYR A 32 5.77 16.89 -0.82
C TYR A 32 6.46 15.74 -0.08
N ARG A 33 7.66 15.98 0.48
CA ARG A 33 8.33 15.02 1.36
C ARG A 33 7.63 14.95 2.72
N TYR A 34 7.25 16.07 3.32
CA TYR A 34 6.47 16.08 4.56
C TYR A 34 5.10 15.43 4.39
N PHE A 35 4.47 15.57 3.22
CA PHE A 35 3.24 14.85 2.93
C PHE A 35 3.46 13.33 2.88
N TYR A 36 4.55 12.87 2.25
CA TYR A 36 4.94 11.45 2.31
C TYR A 36 5.17 10.99 3.76
N ASP A 37 5.94 11.74 4.55
CA ASP A 37 6.25 11.37 5.94
C ASP A 37 4.98 11.29 6.80
N ALA A 38 4.00 12.18 6.58
CA ALA A 38 2.70 12.13 7.24
C ALA A 38 1.89 10.88 6.86
N VAL A 39 1.83 10.54 5.57
CA VAL A 39 1.12 9.35 5.06
C VAL A 39 1.79 8.06 5.55
N TYR A 40 3.13 8.01 5.52
CA TYR A 40 3.94 6.89 5.99
C TYR A 40 3.80 6.71 7.50
N GLY A 41 3.88 7.80 8.27
CA GLY A 41 3.75 7.83 9.73
C GLY A 41 2.34 7.67 10.27
N LYS A 42 1.31 7.64 9.39
CA LYS A 42 -0.12 7.58 9.75
C LYS A 42 -0.62 8.75 10.59
N ASP A 43 -0.06 9.93 10.39
CA ASP A 43 -0.52 11.15 11.04
C ASP A 43 -1.74 11.71 10.28
N PHE A 44 -2.93 11.26 10.70
CA PHE A 44 -4.19 11.61 10.06
C PHE A 44 -4.41 13.14 9.98
N GLU A 45 -4.14 13.88 11.06
CA GLU A 45 -4.37 15.33 11.06
C GLU A 45 -3.35 16.05 10.16
N TRP A 46 -2.10 15.60 10.10
CA TRP A 46 -1.15 16.16 9.13
C TRP A 46 -1.54 15.84 7.69
N VAL A 47 -1.93 14.62 7.37
CA VAL A 47 -2.41 14.27 6.02
C VAL A 47 -3.58 15.18 5.61
N LYS A 48 -4.56 15.32 6.50
CA LYS A 48 -5.73 16.20 6.31
C LYS A 48 -5.35 17.67 6.10
N ASN A 49 -4.38 18.18 6.86
CA ASN A 49 -3.91 19.55 6.70
C ASN A 49 -3.20 19.77 5.36
N HIS A 50 -2.39 18.82 4.89
CA HIS A 50 -1.77 18.89 3.56
C HIS A 50 -2.83 18.87 2.45
N LEU A 51 -3.78 17.94 2.50
CA LEU A 51 -4.86 17.86 1.52
C LEU A 51 -5.73 19.13 1.49
N LYS A 52 -6.08 19.69 2.66
CA LYS A 52 -6.77 21.00 2.75
C LYS A 52 -5.96 22.15 2.17
N ALA A 53 -4.63 22.08 2.22
CA ALA A 53 -3.74 23.07 1.62
C ALA A 53 -3.61 22.92 0.09
N GLY A 54 -4.34 21.98 -0.54
CA GLY A 54 -4.39 21.80 -1.99
C GLY A 54 -3.36 20.83 -2.55
N TYR A 55 -2.81 19.94 -1.71
CA TYR A 55 -1.90 18.90 -2.17
C TYR A 55 -2.64 17.89 -3.03
N ASP A 56 -1.98 17.47 -4.10
CA ASP A 56 -2.47 16.41 -4.97
C ASP A 56 -2.45 15.07 -4.22
N PRO A 57 -3.61 14.41 -4.00
CA PRO A 57 -3.67 13.13 -3.29
C PRO A 57 -3.00 11.99 -4.07
N GLU A 58 -2.63 12.21 -5.34
CA GLU A 58 -1.92 11.26 -6.19
C GLU A 58 -0.40 11.46 -6.18
N LYS A 59 0.12 12.43 -5.42
CA LYS A 59 1.53 12.81 -5.47
C LYS A 59 2.13 13.11 -4.12
N CYS A 60 3.17 12.37 -3.77
CA CYS A 60 4.10 12.70 -2.70
C CYS A 60 5.54 12.46 -3.16
N LYS A 61 6.50 12.63 -2.24
CA LYS A 61 7.90 12.32 -2.50
C LYS A 61 8.46 11.37 -1.46
N GLY A 62 8.37 10.06 -1.75
CA GLY A 62 8.95 9.03 -0.89
C GLY A 62 10.41 8.70 -1.21
N GLU A 63 10.86 7.58 -0.66
CA GLU A 63 12.28 7.21 -0.60
C GLU A 63 12.72 6.29 -1.74
N ALA A 64 11.83 5.39 -2.17
CA ALA A 64 12.14 4.30 -3.08
C ALA A 64 11.48 4.45 -4.46
N GLY A 65 11.65 5.61 -5.09
CA GLY A 65 11.32 5.80 -6.51
C GLY A 65 9.84 6.04 -6.81
N TRP A 66 9.38 5.50 -7.94
CA TRP A 66 8.07 5.84 -8.52
C TRP A 66 6.89 5.42 -7.64
N VAL A 67 6.90 4.20 -7.08
CA VAL A 67 5.79 3.67 -6.25
C VAL A 67 5.61 4.47 -4.95
N ASP A 68 6.71 4.89 -4.36
CA ASP A 68 6.77 5.68 -3.12
C ASP A 68 6.35 7.15 -3.31
N SER A 69 6.11 7.54 -4.56
CA SER A 69 5.62 8.89 -4.89
C SER A 69 4.09 8.96 -4.98
N ILE A 70 3.39 7.88 -4.58
CA ILE A 70 1.92 7.75 -4.67
C ILE A 70 1.35 7.50 -3.27
N PRO A 71 0.62 8.45 -2.66
CA PRO A 71 0.14 8.35 -1.28
C PRO A 71 -0.67 7.08 -0.97
N LEU A 72 -1.62 6.69 -1.83
CA LEU A 72 -2.37 5.44 -1.63
C LEU A 72 -1.46 4.22 -1.59
N LYS A 73 -0.41 4.19 -2.42
CA LYS A 73 0.58 3.10 -2.42
C LYS A 73 1.32 3.03 -1.08
N VAL A 74 1.75 4.18 -0.55
CA VAL A 74 2.43 4.26 0.76
C VAL A 74 1.54 3.73 1.88
N VAL A 75 0.23 4.01 1.83
CA VAL A 75 -0.71 3.44 2.79
C VAL A 75 -0.82 1.92 2.67
N VAL A 76 -0.89 1.43 1.43
CA VAL A 76 -0.99 0.00 1.10
C VAL A 76 0.25 -0.80 1.47
N GLU A 77 1.43 -0.17 1.64
CA GLU A 77 2.65 -0.89 2.04
C GLU A 77 2.83 -1.09 3.56
N THR A 78 2.05 -0.38 4.37
CA THR A 78 2.34 -0.23 5.81
C THR A 78 1.31 -0.96 6.68
N LEU A 79 1.76 -1.62 7.76
CA LEU A 79 0.89 -2.34 8.71
C LEU A 79 0.64 -1.59 10.02
N HIS A 80 1.46 -0.58 10.32
CA HIS A 80 1.29 0.22 11.52
C HIS A 80 0.03 1.09 11.38
N SER A 81 -0.80 1.10 12.42
CA SER A 81 -2.00 1.93 12.52
C SER A 81 -2.25 2.25 13.98
N TYR A 82 -2.82 3.44 14.21
CA TYR A 82 -3.25 3.89 15.52
C TYR A 82 -4.78 3.91 15.56
N ILE A 83 -5.35 3.88 16.77
CA ILE A 83 -6.80 4.10 16.95
C ILE A 83 -7.02 5.59 17.23
N ILE A 84 -7.82 6.23 16.37
CA ILE A 84 -8.24 7.63 16.51
C ILE A 84 -9.77 7.62 16.48
N ASP A 85 -10.40 8.08 17.56
CA ASP A 85 -11.87 8.09 17.71
C ASP A 85 -12.55 6.75 17.37
N GLY A 86 -11.93 5.64 17.79
CA GLY A 86 -12.43 4.28 17.56
C GLY A 86 -12.20 3.72 16.16
N GLN A 87 -11.50 4.45 15.28
CA GLN A 87 -11.20 4.03 13.91
C GLN A 87 -9.69 3.84 13.70
N ASN A 88 -9.32 2.98 12.75
CA ASN A 88 -7.92 2.74 12.41
C ASN A 88 -7.41 3.85 11.49
N SER A 89 -6.30 4.50 11.87
CA SER A 89 -5.73 5.63 11.14
C SER A 89 -5.35 5.29 9.69
N ASP A 90 -4.96 4.05 9.39
CA ASP A 90 -4.71 3.62 8.01
C ASP A 90 -5.98 3.69 7.15
N THR A 91 -7.10 3.17 7.64
CA THR A 91 -8.39 3.22 6.93
C THR A 91 -8.92 4.64 6.80
N MET A 92 -8.75 5.48 7.83
CA MET A 92 -9.14 6.90 7.78
C MET A 92 -8.32 7.66 6.73
N ILE A 93 -7.02 7.37 6.60
CA ILE A 93 -6.17 7.99 5.58
C ILE A 93 -6.56 7.51 4.18
N VAL A 94 -6.89 6.23 3.98
CA VAL A 94 -7.43 5.73 2.70
C VAL A 94 -8.69 6.50 2.31
N ASP A 95 -9.68 6.57 3.21
CA ASP A 95 -10.94 7.28 2.96
C ASP A 95 -10.69 8.75 2.62
N LEU A 96 -9.77 9.39 3.34
CA LEU A 96 -9.43 10.80 3.14
C LEU A 96 -8.72 11.06 1.80
N LEU A 97 -7.76 10.22 1.40
CA LEU A 97 -7.10 10.36 0.09
C LEU A 97 -8.11 10.22 -1.05
N ILE A 98 -9.01 9.24 -0.96
CA ILE A 98 -10.07 8.99 -1.95
C ILE A 98 -11.05 10.16 -1.99
N GLN A 99 -11.46 10.68 -0.83
CA GLN A 99 -12.33 11.85 -0.73
C GLN A 99 -11.74 13.07 -1.45
N TYR A 100 -10.41 13.23 -1.43
CA TYR A 100 -9.71 14.32 -2.11
C TYR A 100 -9.39 14.03 -3.59
N GLY A 101 -9.76 12.86 -4.11
CA GLY A 101 -9.67 12.52 -5.53
C GLY A 101 -8.61 11.49 -5.90
N ALA A 102 -8.07 10.74 -4.94
CA ALA A 102 -7.19 9.62 -5.28
C ALA A 102 -7.95 8.53 -6.06
N ASP A 103 -7.36 8.06 -7.16
CA ASP A 103 -7.86 7.01 -8.03
C ASP A 103 -7.46 5.63 -7.49
N VAL A 104 -8.43 4.93 -6.92
CA VAL A 104 -8.28 3.56 -6.39
C VAL A 104 -7.93 2.52 -7.45
N ASN A 105 -8.03 2.85 -8.74
CA ASN A 105 -7.67 1.98 -9.86
C ASN A 105 -6.41 2.45 -10.61
N ARG A 106 -5.68 3.46 -10.09
CA ARG A 106 -4.42 3.89 -10.69
C ARG A 106 -3.38 2.76 -10.71
N LEU A 107 -3.35 1.95 -9.65
CA LEU A 107 -2.47 0.78 -9.50
C LEU A 107 -3.27 -0.38 -8.90
N PRO A 108 -2.79 -1.64 -9.06
CA PRO A 108 -3.44 -2.81 -8.48
C PRO A 108 -3.18 -2.89 -6.97
N TYR A 109 -3.69 -1.94 -6.19
CA TYR A 109 -3.47 -1.80 -4.75
C TYR A 109 -3.94 -3.02 -3.96
N VAL A 110 -5.10 -3.57 -4.35
CA VAL A 110 -5.65 -4.79 -3.75
C VAL A 110 -4.70 -5.97 -3.97
N TRP A 111 -4.20 -6.13 -5.20
CA TRP A 111 -3.20 -7.16 -5.53
C TRP A 111 -1.92 -6.98 -4.72
N ASP A 112 -1.36 -5.76 -4.68
CA ASP A 112 -0.09 -5.50 -4.01
C ASP A 112 -0.18 -5.77 -2.50
N ARG A 113 -1.27 -5.36 -1.85
CA ARG A 113 -1.52 -5.67 -0.43
C ARG A 113 -1.54 -7.18 -0.19
N ILE A 114 -2.23 -7.94 -1.06
CA ILE A 114 -2.32 -9.38 -0.94
C ILE A 114 -0.97 -10.02 -1.19
N TYR A 115 -0.30 -9.73 -2.31
CA TYR A 115 0.97 -10.34 -2.66
C TYR A 115 2.05 -10.10 -1.58
N ARG A 116 2.10 -8.89 -1.02
CA ARG A 116 3.11 -8.50 -0.02
C ARG A 116 3.01 -9.26 1.29
N TYR A 117 1.80 -9.50 1.79
CA TYR A 117 1.62 -10.18 3.07
C TYR A 117 1.26 -11.65 2.86
N ASN A 118 2.23 -12.50 3.20
CA ASN A 118 2.19 -13.95 3.01
C ASN A 118 2.67 -14.65 4.31
N ASP A 119 2.91 -15.95 4.24
CA ASP A 119 3.34 -16.75 5.39
C ASP A 119 4.67 -16.30 6.00
N GLU A 120 5.54 -15.60 5.27
CA GLU A 120 6.74 -14.98 5.85
C GLU A 120 6.38 -13.86 6.82
N SER A 121 5.28 -13.14 6.56
CA SER A 121 4.75 -12.13 7.48
C SER A 121 4.22 -12.77 8.77
N LEU A 122 3.60 -13.95 8.69
CA LEU A 122 3.17 -14.70 9.88
C LEU A 122 4.37 -15.26 10.66
N LYS A 123 5.43 -15.71 9.98
CA LYS A 123 6.70 -16.09 10.63
C LYS A 123 7.36 -14.90 11.31
N PHE A 124 7.26 -13.70 10.73
CA PHE A 124 7.72 -12.48 11.39
C PHE A 124 6.91 -12.19 12.66
N LEU A 125 5.58 -12.27 12.61
CA LEU A 125 4.70 -12.13 13.77
C LEU A 125 5.09 -13.11 14.89
N GLU A 126 5.29 -14.39 14.56
CA GLU A 126 5.71 -15.40 15.53
C GLU A 126 7.03 -15.02 16.23
N ARG A 127 8.04 -14.57 15.47
CA ARG A 127 9.32 -14.12 16.04
C ARG A 127 9.14 -12.87 16.90
N TRP A 128 8.36 -11.90 16.43
CA TRP A 128 8.09 -10.67 17.17
C TRP A 128 7.39 -11.00 18.50
N PHE A 129 6.36 -11.84 18.48
CA PHE A 129 5.62 -12.23 19.67
C PHE A 129 6.53 -12.94 20.68
N LYS A 130 7.30 -13.93 20.24
CA LYS A 130 8.25 -14.67 21.10
C LYS A 130 9.30 -13.76 21.75
N ASN A 131 9.72 -12.70 21.06
CA ASN A 131 10.70 -11.76 21.61
C ASN A 131 10.08 -10.78 22.61
N ASN A 132 8.83 -10.36 22.43
CA ASN A 132 8.18 -9.37 23.29
C ASN A 132 7.47 -9.99 24.50
N HIS A 133 7.12 -11.28 24.45
CA HIS A 133 6.43 -11.99 25.54
C HIS A 133 7.29 -13.08 26.20
N LYS A 134 8.60 -13.06 25.96
CA LYS A 134 9.53 -14.05 26.52
C LYS A 134 9.48 -14.09 28.04
N ASP A 135 9.38 -12.93 28.67
CA ASP A 135 9.41 -12.78 30.13
C ASP A 135 8.02 -12.94 30.76
N ASP A 136 6.95 -12.87 29.96
CA ASP A 136 5.56 -13.02 30.39
C ASP A 136 5.14 -14.50 30.51
N GLY A 137 5.97 -15.44 30.04
CA GLY A 137 5.68 -16.88 30.01
C GLY A 137 4.58 -17.28 29.01
N ILE A 138 4.16 -16.38 28.12
CA ILE A 138 3.12 -16.65 27.12
C ILE A 138 3.75 -17.33 25.89
N LEU A 139 3.28 -18.54 25.57
CA LEU A 139 3.74 -19.30 24.41
C LEU A 139 2.93 -18.98 23.15
N TYR A 140 3.63 -18.81 22.02
CA TYR A 140 3.00 -18.63 20.71
C TYR A 140 2.60 -19.98 20.10
N GLU A 141 1.54 -20.58 20.65
CA GLU A 141 1.04 -21.90 20.24
C GLU A 141 -0.47 -22.02 20.39
N GLY A 142 -1.04 -23.08 19.81
CA GLY A 142 -2.48 -23.40 19.89
C GLY A 142 -3.39 -22.20 19.64
N ALA A 143 -4.32 -21.97 20.56
CA ALA A 143 -5.31 -20.91 20.47
C ALA A 143 -4.72 -19.48 20.46
N VAL A 144 -3.56 -19.25 21.11
CA VAL A 144 -2.88 -17.95 21.10
C VAL A 144 -2.37 -17.66 19.69
N LYS A 145 -1.63 -18.61 19.11
CA LYS A 145 -1.14 -18.51 17.74
C LYS A 145 -2.27 -18.26 16.74
N GLU A 146 -3.34 -19.04 16.82
CA GLU A 146 -4.49 -18.87 15.93
C GLU A 146 -5.15 -17.49 16.07
N LYS A 147 -5.31 -17.00 17.29
CA LYS A 147 -5.88 -15.67 17.54
C LYS A 147 -5.01 -14.57 16.93
N GLU A 148 -3.71 -14.60 17.19
CA GLU A 148 -2.77 -13.59 16.69
C GLU A 148 -2.66 -13.62 15.15
N GLU A 149 -2.60 -14.81 14.54
CA GLU A 149 -2.61 -14.93 13.07
C GLU A 149 -3.92 -14.37 12.49
N ARG A 150 -5.08 -14.66 13.08
CA ARG A 150 -6.38 -14.10 12.65
C ARG A 150 -6.44 -12.58 12.77
N GLU A 151 -5.99 -12.02 13.89
CA GLU A 151 -5.94 -10.57 14.09
C GLU A 151 -4.98 -9.88 13.11
N TRP A 152 -3.86 -10.53 12.79
CA TRP A 152 -2.92 -10.04 11.80
C TRP A 152 -3.51 -10.00 10.39
N VAL A 153 -4.16 -11.09 9.96
CA VAL A 153 -4.87 -11.14 8.67
C VAL A 153 -5.99 -10.11 8.62
N ALA A 154 -6.75 -9.90 9.71
CA ALA A 154 -7.78 -8.87 9.79
C ALA A 154 -7.22 -7.45 9.62
N LYS A 155 -6.04 -7.14 10.18
CA LYS A 155 -5.34 -5.86 9.98
C LYS A 155 -4.95 -5.62 8.52
N ILE A 156 -4.65 -6.69 7.78
CA ILE A 156 -4.37 -6.61 6.34
C ILE A 156 -5.66 -6.36 5.57
N ASN A 157 -6.71 -7.13 5.89
CA ASN A 157 -7.98 -7.13 5.19
C ASN A 157 -8.75 -5.80 5.31
N ARG A 158 -8.64 -5.07 6.43
CA ARG A 158 -9.38 -3.80 6.59
C ARG A 158 -9.03 -2.77 5.50
N VAL A 159 -7.76 -2.71 5.06
CA VAL A 159 -7.33 -1.81 3.99
C VAL A 159 -7.81 -2.32 2.64
N ILE A 160 -7.77 -3.63 2.41
CA ILE A 160 -8.32 -4.27 1.21
C ILE A 160 -9.81 -3.95 1.08
N GLU A 161 -10.58 -4.14 2.15
CA GLU A 161 -12.02 -3.86 2.16
C GLU A 161 -12.31 -2.39 1.89
N LYS A 162 -11.53 -1.46 2.45
CA LYS A 162 -11.68 -0.02 2.16
C LYS A 162 -11.47 0.33 0.70
N LEU A 163 -10.44 -0.25 0.07
CA LEU A 163 -10.19 -0.07 -1.36
C LEU A 163 -11.33 -0.65 -2.20
N LEU A 164 -11.79 -1.86 -1.89
CA LEU A 164 -12.89 -2.53 -2.60
C LEU A 164 -14.22 -1.75 -2.45
N LEU A 165 -14.54 -1.27 -1.25
CA LEU A 165 -15.71 -0.41 -1.00
C LEU A 165 -15.67 0.87 -1.82
N ALA A 166 -14.48 1.42 -2.05
CA ALA A 166 -14.28 2.60 -2.87
C ALA A 166 -14.27 2.33 -4.38
N GLY A 167 -14.44 1.07 -4.82
CA GLY A 167 -14.53 0.70 -6.22
C GLY A 167 -13.20 0.28 -6.85
N ALA A 168 -12.21 -0.12 -6.06
CA ALA A 168 -11.03 -0.81 -6.60
C ALA A 168 -11.45 -2.12 -7.28
N ASP A 169 -10.93 -2.37 -8.49
CA ASP A 169 -11.25 -3.59 -9.25
C ASP A 169 -10.62 -4.83 -8.57
N PRO A 170 -11.43 -5.77 -8.05
CA PRO A 170 -10.93 -6.99 -7.40
C PRO A 170 -10.23 -7.96 -8.38
N ASN A 171 -10.32 -7.70 -9.69
CA ASN A 171 -9.68 -8.48 -10.75
C ASN A 171 -8.45 -7.81 -11.34
N MET A 172 -8.10 -6.59 -10.88
CA MET A 172 -6.96 -5.86 -11.43
C MET A 172 -5.66 -6.63 -11.16
N LYS A 173 -5.06 -7.12 -12.24
CA LYS A 173 -3.85 -7.95 -12.14
C LYS A 173 -2.66 -7.13 -11.69
N GLY A 174 -1.77 -7.78 -10.95
CA GLY A 174 -0.50 -7.18 -10.56
C GLY A 174 0.68 -8.10 -10.87
N HIS A 175 1.87 -7.55 -10.69
CA HIS A 175 3.12 -8.23 -10.95
C HIS A 175 4.16 -7.71 -9.94
N PRO A 176 5.04 -8.56 -9.39
CA PRO A 176 5.96 -8.14 -8.32
C PRO A 176 7.02 -7.14 -8.78
N PHE A 177 7.50 -7.25 -10.03
CA PHE A 177 8.60 -6.42 -10.52
C PHE A 177 8.38 -4.90 -10.38
N PRO A 178 7.25 -4.29 -10.81
CA PRO A 178 6.99 -2.87 -10.57
C PRO A 178 6.99 -2.42 -9.11
N PHE A 179 6.77 -3.33 -8.16
CA PHE A 179 6.72 -3.06 -6.72
C PHE A 179 8.01 -3.46 -5.99
N GLY A 180 9.08 -3.80 -6.71
CA GLY A 180 10.37 -4.14 -6.13
C GLY A 180 11.20 -2.93 -5.69
N THR A 181 12.44 -3.18 -5.29
CA THR A 181 13.39 -2.16 -4.80
C THR A 181 14.57 -1.90 -5.75
N SER A 182 14.47 -2.37 -7.01
CA SER A 182 15.52 -2.20 -8.00
C SER A 182 15.75 -0.71 -8.33
N LEU A 183 17.02 -0.30 -8.51
CA LEU A 183 17.38 1.05 -8.95
C LEU A 183 16.71 1.46 -10.28
N GLN A 184 16.38 0.48 -11.13
CA GLN A 184 15.66 0.73 -12.39
C GLN A 184 14.26 1.32 -12.16
N LEU A 185 13.69 1.12 -10.96
CA LEU A 185 12.35 1.60 -10.61
C LEU A 185 12.34 3.08 -10.18
N LEU A 186 13.50 3.70 -9.95
CA LEU A 186 13.60 5.13 -9.66
C LEU A 186 13.06 6.00 -10.80
N PHE A 187 13.18 5.52 -12.05
CA PHE A 187 12.71 6.20 -13.26
C PHE A 187 11.58 5.42 -13.96
N PHE A 188 10.81 4.67 -13.17
CA PHE A 188 9.64 3.96 -13.65
C PHE A 188 8.48 4.92 -13.93
N THR A 189 7.47 4.41 -14.63
CA THR A 189 6.28 5.17 -15.00
C THR A 189 5.10 4.23 -15.01
N ASP A 190 3.89 4.75 -14.78
CA ASP A 190 2.64 3.99 -14.88
C ASP A 190 2.59 3.19 -16.19
N LYS A 191 2.87 3.82 -17.34
CA LYS A 191 2.91 3.15 -18.65
C LYS A 191 3.84 1.91 -18.71
N LYS A 192 4.98 1.95 -18.01
CA LYS A 192 5.90 0.80 -17.95
C LYS A 192 5.35 -0.26 -17.00
N ALA A 193 4.80 0.14 -15.85
CA ALA A 193 4.18 -0.77 -14.88
C ALA A 193 3.00 -1.53 -15.47
N PHE A 194 2.12 -0.84 -16.20
CA PHE A 194 0.98 -1.47 -16.86
C PHE A 194 1.36 -2.50 -17.93
N LYS A 195 2.58 -2.46 -18.49
CA LYS A 195 3.05 -3.56 -19.35
C LYS A 195 3.27 -4.85 -18.57
N TYR A 196 3.72 -4.75 -17.32
CA TYR A 196 3.88 -5.90 -16.43
C TYR A 196 2.53 -6.35 -15.87
N PHE A 197 1.65 -5.43 -15.47
CA PHE A 197 0.33 -5.79 -14.95
C PHE A 197 -0.58 -6.46 -15.99
N ASN A 198 -0.30 -6.25 -17.27
CA ASN A 198 -0.99 -6.92 -18.39
C ASN A 198 -0.16 -8.04 -19.03
N SER A 199 0.94 -8.47 -18.40
CA SER A 199 1.75 -9.58 -18.92
C SER A 199 1.11 -10.93 -18.60
N LYS A 200 1.64 -12.00 -19.19
CA LYS A 200 1.14 -13.36 -18.93
C LYS A 200 1.46 -13.86 -17.53
N GLU A 201 2.52 -13.31 -16.94
CA GLU A 201 2.99 -13.59 -15.59
C GLU A 201 2.21 -12.82 -14.52
N ALA A 202 1.36 -11.86 -14.92
CA ALA A 202 0.54 -11.10 -13.99
C ALA A 202 -0.61 -11.95 -13.45
N THR A 203 -0.83 -11.87 -12.14
CA THR A 203 -1.82 -12.68 -11.43
C THR A 203 -2.95 -11.81 -10.90
N THR A 204 -4.12 -12.41 -10.68
CA THR A 204 -5.24 -11.71 -10.04
C THR A 204 -5.08 -11.70 -8.52
N PRO A 205 -5.73 -10.76 -7.80
CA PRO A 205 -5.76 -10.78 -6.35
C PRO A 205 -6.26 -12.12 -5.77
N LEU A 206 -7.27 -12.70 -6.41
CA LEU A 206 -7.88 -13.97 -5.98
C LEU A 206 -6.90 -15.14 -6.11
N TYR A 207 -6.17 -15.21 -7.23
CA TYR A 207 -5.12 -16.21 -7.42
C TYR A 207 -4.09 -16.15 -6.27
N GLU A 208 -3.57 -14.96 -5.96
CA GLU A 208 -2.56 -14.80 -4.91
C GLU A 208 -3.11 -15.09 -3.51
N ALA A 209 -4.39 -14.77 -3.23
CA ALA A 209 -5.01 -15.09 -1.95
C ALA A 209 -5.17 -16.61 -1.76
N ILE A 210 -5.66 -17.31 -2.79
CA ILE A 210 -5.88 -18.77 -2.76
C ILE A 210 -4.55 -19.52 -2.57
N LYS A 211 -3.50 -19.09 -3.28
CA LYS A 211 -2.19 -19.74 -3.26
C LYS A 211 -1.54 -19.81 -1.86
N LYS A 212 -2.00 -19.01 -0.89
CA LYS A 212 -1.48 -19.01 0.48
C LYS A 212 -2.17 -20.00 1.42
N GLY A 213 -3.26 -20.65 1.00
CA GLY A 213 -3.98 -21.64 1.82
C GLY A 213 -4.92 -21.05 2.86
N MET A 214 -5.46 -21.91 3.73
CA MET A 214 -6.63 -21.63 4.58
C MET A 214 -6.40 -20.57 5.65
N LYS A 215 -5.15 -20.32 6.06
CA LYS A 215 -4.85 -19.20 6.95
C LYS A 215 -5.28 -17.84 6.39
N TRP A 216 -5.38 -17.75 5.07
CA TRP A 216 -5.73 -16.54 4.32
C TRP A 216 -7.14 -16.59 3.73
N GLU A 217 -7.96 -17.56 4.15
CA GLU A 217 -9.32 -17.79 3.63
C GLU A 217 -10.17 -16.51 3.61
N SER A 218 -10.08 -15.68 4.64
CA SER A 218 -10.82 -14.42 4.72
C SER A 218 -10.50 -13.43 3.59
N GLN A 219 -9.31 -13.50 2.97
CA GLN A 219 -9.00 -12.72 1.76
C GLN A 219 -9.75 -13.25 0.53
N VAL A 220 -9.85 -14.58 0.41
CA VAL A 220 -10.60 -15.23 -0.67
C VAL A 220 -12.08 -14.85 -0.58
N ASP A 221 -12.67 -14.99 0.62
CA ASP A 221 -14.08 -14.64 0.84
C ASP A 221 -14.36 -13.16 0.60
N LEU A 222 -13.45 -12.29 1.05
CA LEU A 222 -13.55 -10.85 0.82
C LEU A 222 -13.54 -10.52 -0.67
N LEU A 223 -12.60 -11.07 -1.44
CA LEU A 223 -12.50 -10.80 -2.87
C LEU A 223 -13.73 -11.31 -3.64
N LEU A 224 -14.21 -12.51 -3.32
CA LEU A 224 -15.42 -13.07 -3.93
C LEU A 224 -16.66 -12.22 -3.62
N LYS A 225 -16.80 -11.74 -2.38
CA LYS A 225 -17.86 -10.81 -1.96
C LYS A 225 -17.91 -9.55 -2.83
N TYR A 226 -16.76 -9.03 -3.27
CA TYR A 226 -16.67 -7.82 -4.09
C TYR A 226 -16.60 -8.08 -5.60
N GLY A 227 -16.78 -9.33 -6.05
CA GLY A 227 -16.89 -9.65 -7.48
C GLY A 227 -15.60 -10.11 -8.16
N ALA A 228 -14.64 -10.65 -7.40
CA ALA A 228 -13.52 -11.35 -8.00
C ALA A 228 -13.98 -12.57 -8.82
N THR A 229 -13.38 -12.76 -9.99
CA THR A 229 -13.73 -13.82 -10.93
C THR A 229 -13.00 -15.09 -10.58
N LEU A 230 -13.74 -16.11 -10.16
CA LEU A 230 -13.23 -17.47 -10.08
C LEU A 230 -13.06 -18.05 -11.49
N ASP A 231 -11.82 -18.25 -11.93
CA ASP A 231 -11.45 -18.82 -13.24
C ASP A 231 -10.61 -20.10 -13.09
N GLU A 232 -10.21 -20.72 -14.20
CA GLU A 232 -9.41 -21.96 -14.18
C GLU A 232 -8.08 -21.83 -13.43
N SER A 233 -7.48 -20.63 -13.41
CA SER A 233 -6.22 -20.38 -12.71
C SER A 233 -6.38 -20.48 -11.19
N CYS A 234 -7.59 -20.33 -10.66
CA CYS A 234 -7.87 -20.46 -9.22
C CYS A 234 -7.70 -21.90 -8.73
N LEU A 235 -8.03 -22.91 -9.56
CA LEU A 235 -7.77 -24.31 -9.23
C LEU A 235 -6.28 -24.62 -9.21
N GLU A 236 -5.51 -24.03 -10.13
CA GLU A 236 -4.06 -24.13 -10.13
C GLU A 236 -3.47 -23.48 -8.87
N ALA A 237 -3.93 -22.27 -8.52
CA ALA A 237 -3.52 -21.59 -7.29
C ALA A 237 -3.79 -22.44 -6.04
N ALA A 238 -4.96 -23.09 -5.96
CA ALA A 238 -5.32 -23.93 -4.83
C ALA A 238 -4.37 -25.13 -4.73
N LYS A 239 -4.04 -25.79 -5.85
CA LYS A 239 -3.06 -26.88 -5.87
C LYS A 239 -1.66 -26.40 -5.46
N LEU A 240 -1.25 -25.21 -5.90
CA LEU A 240 0.03 -24.62 -5.54
C LEU A 240 0.13 -24.24 -4.05
N SER A 241 -1.01 -24.03 -3.37
CA SER A 241 -1.02 -23.78 -1.92
C SER A 241 -0.58 -24.99 -1.10
N GLY A 242 -0.77 -26.21 -1.62
CA GLY A 242 -0.53 -27.45 -0.89
C GLY A 242 -1.51 -27.68 0.28
N ASP A 243 -2.57 -26.89 0.38
CA ASP A 243 -3.58 -26.96 1.44
C ASP A 243 -4.84 -27.70 0.94
N GLU A 244 -5.08 -28.91 1.46
CA GLU A 244 -6.19 -29.76 1.03
C GLU A 244 -7.56 -29.13 1.23
N ASP A 245 -7.72 -28.32 2.28
CA ASP A 245 -9.02 -27.71 2.60
C ASP A 245 -9.28 -26.50 1.71
N MET A 246 -8.23 -25.74 1.36
CA MET A 246 -8.33 -24.72 0.31
C MET A 246 -8.65 -25.35 -1.05
N ILE A 247 -8.02 -26.48 -1.41
CA ILE A 247 -8.32 -27.21 -2.66
C ILE A 247 -9.80 -27.61 -2.69
N LYS A 248 -10.31 -28.28 -1.65
CA LYS A 248 -11.72 -28.69 -1.56
C LYS A 248 -12.66 -27.49 -1.66
N LYS A 249 -12.33 -26.37 -0.99
CA LYS A 249 -13.12 -25.14 -1.03
C LYS A 249 -13.23 -24.60 -2.45
N ILE A 250 -12.11 -24.45 -3.15
CA ILE A 250 -12.10 -23.91 -4.51
C ILE A 250 -12.76 -24.86 -5.51
N GLU A 251 -12.53 -26.17 -5.39
CA GLU A 251 -13.22 -27.17 -6.22
C GLU A 251 -14.75 -27.10 -6.07
N LYS A 252 -15.23 -26.96 -4.83
CA LYS A 252 -16.66 -26.79 -4.55
C LYS A 252 -17.20 -25.50 -5.16
N LEU A 253 -16.53 -24.36 -4.97
CA LEU A 253 -16.94 -23.07 -5.54
C LEU A 253 -16.98 -23.09 -7.08
N CYS A 254 -16.08 -23.82 -7.72
CA CYS A 254 -16.09 -24.01 -9.18
C CYS A 254 -17.27 -24.86 -9.67
N GLN A 255 -17.81 -25.76 -8.84
CA GLN A 255 -18.97 -26.60 -9.18
C GLN A 255 -20.31 -25.87 -8.98
N GLU A 256 -20.33 -24.83 -8.15
CA GLU A 256 -21.53 -24.03 -7.83
C GLU A 256 -21.78 -22.88 -8.82
N LYS A 257 -20.88 -22.67 -9.78
CA LYS A 257 -21.03 -21.72 -10.90
C LYS A 257 -21.77 -22.32 -12.09
#